data_AF-A0A7J9AST7-F1
#
_entry.id   AF-A0A7J9AST7-F1
#
_cell.length_a   1.000
_cell.length_b   1.000
_cell.length_c   1.000
_cell.angle_alpha   90.00
_cell.angle_beta   90.00
_cell.angle_gamma   90.00
#
_symmetry.space_group_name_H-M   'P 1'
#
loop_
_entity.id
_entity.type
_entity.pdbx_description
1 polymer ?
#
loop_
_entity_poly.entity_id
_entity_poly.type
_entity_poly.pdbx_seq_one_letter_code
_entity_poly.pdbx_strand_id
1 'polypeptide(L)'
;MIRYCYEDDCTKEDPLSQDSFRKLAMPLPYSKQHHSKLVCYITKELMDTENPPQVLPNGYVYSTKALKEMAEKNNGKITCPRTGLVCSYSDLVKAYIS
;
A
#
# COMPACT_ATOMS: atom_id res chain seq x y z
N MET A 1 15.82 -7.64 11.30
CA MET A 1 17.01 -6.81 11.55
C MET A 1 16.85 -5.53 10.74
N ILE A 2 16.60 -4.40 11.39
CA ILE A 2 16.40 -3.11 10.71
C ILE A 2 17.78 -2.66 10.23
N ARG A 3 17.95 -2.52 8.91
CA ARG A 3 19.21 -2.12 8.28
C ARG A 3 19.45 -0.64 8.57
N TYR A 4 20.45 -0.35 9.40
CA TYR A 4 20.87 1.00 9.72
C TYR A 4 21.63 1.58 8.52
N CYS A 5 21.19 2.70 7.95
CA CYS A 5 21.96 3.42 6.92
C CYS A 5 23.09 4.27 7.53
N TYR A 6 23.86 3.67 8.44
CA TYR A 6 25.15 4.22 8.87
C TYR A 6 26.30 3.71 8.00
N GLU A 7 26.04 2.75 7.10
CA GLU A 7 27.04 2.28 6.15
C GLU A 7 27.05 3.13 4.89
N ASP A 8 28.25 3.24 4.29
CA ASP A 8 28.70 4.13 3.21
C ASP A 8 27.84 4.20 1.92
N ASP A 9 26.73 3.47 1.84
CA ASP A 9 25.79 3.45 0.70
C ASP A 9 24.69 4.54 0.77
N CYS A 10 24.82 5.54 1.65
CA CYS A 10 23.95 6.71 1.62
C CYS A 10 24.31 7.61 0.42
N THR A 11 23.47 7.63 -0.60
CA THR A 11 23.61 8.57 -1.72
C THR A 11 23.59 10.02 -1.20
N LYS A 12 24.32 10.93 -1.86
CA LYS A 12 24.38 12.36 -1.48
C LYS A 12 23.01 13.05 -1.47
N GLU A 13 22.00 12.43 -2.09
CA GLU A 13 20.61 12.88 -2.15
C GLU A 13 19.79 12.48 -0.91
N ASP A 14 20.30 11.61 -0.04
CA ASP A 14 19.61 11.24 1.19
C ASP A 14 19.71 12.39 2.22
N PRO A 15 18.59 12.98 2.69
CA PRO A 15 18.64 14.01 3.74
C PRO A 15 19.32 13.53 5.02
N LEU A 16 19.27 12.22 5.31
CA LEU A 16 19.96 11.63 6.45
C LEU A 16 21.48 11.50 6.24
N SER A 17 22.00 11.80 5.06
CA SER A 17 23.45 11.91 4.83
C SER A 17 24.05 13.11 5.59
N GLN A 18 23.28 14.17 5.81
CA GLN A 18 23.72 15.43 6.41
C GLN A 18 23.67 15.39 7.95
N ASP A 19 24.78 15.78 8.60
CA ASP A 19 24.93 15.76 10.06
C ASP A 19 23.90 16.60 10.82
N SER A 20 23.48 17.73 10.25
CA SER A 20 22.45 18.61 10.82
C SER A 20 21.10 17.89 10.94
N PHE A 21 20.69 17.16 9.90
CA PHE A 21 19.45 16.39 9.89
C PHE A 21 19.52 15.15 10.80
N ARG A 22 20.68 14.48 10.88
CA ARG A 22 20.88 13.35 11.81
C ARG A 22 20.70 13.77 13.28
N LYS A 23 21.25 14.92 13.67
CA LYS A 23 21.11 15.45 15.04
C LYS A 23 19.65 15.72 15.41
N LEU A 24 18.88 16.28 14.48
CA LEU A 24 17.44 16.52 14.67
C LEU A 24 16.64 15.21 14.71
N ALA A 25 17.05 14.19 13.96
CA ALA A 25 16.37 12.90 13.86
C ALA A 25 16.76 11.87 14.94
N MET A 26 17.78 12.14 15.78
CA MET A 26 18.20 11.24 16.87
C MET A 26 17.06 10.68 17.75
N PRO A 27 16.04 11.45 18.17
CA PRO A 27 14.96 10.92 19.00
C PRO A 27 13.87 10.20 18.20
N LEU A 28 13.91 10.23 16.86
CA LEU A 28 12.86 9.67 16.02
C LEU A 28 13.15 8.21 15.67
N PRO A 29 12.12 7.36 15.62
CA PRO A 29 12.29 6.00 15.11
C PRO A 29 12.70 6.03 13.64
N TYR A 30 13.67 5.19 13.29
CA TYR A 30 14.18 5.12 11.92
C TYR A 30 13.12 4.53 10.98
N SER A 31 12.62 5.33 10.04
CA SER A 31 11.56 4.93 9.11
C SER A 31 11.89 5.34 7.67
N LYS A 32 13.10 5.04 7.20
CA LYS A 32 13.41 5.15 5.77
C LYS A 32 12.80 3.98 5.01
N GLN A 33 11.70 4.23 4.32
CA GLN A 33 11.08 3.25 3.41
C GLN A 33 11.44 3.65 1.98
N HIS A 34 12.27 2.84 1.31
CA HIS A 34 12.63 3.07 -0.10
C HIS A 34 11.43 2.91 -1.05
N HIS A 35 10.44 2.12 -0.64
CA HIS A 35 9.22 1.89 -1.40
C HIS A 35 8.01 2.03 -0.48
N SER A 36 6.95 2.66 -0.98
CA SER A 36 5.66 2.67 -0.30
C SER A 36 5.06 1.27 -0.29
N LYS A 37 4.42 0.92 0.82
CA LYS A 37 3.66 -0.33 0.95
C LYS A 37 2.18 0.00 1.00
N LEU A 38 1.42 -0.70 0.18
CA LEU A 38 -0.02 -0.53 0.12
C LEU A 38 -0.72 -1.56 0.99
N VAL A 39 -1.70 -1.10 1.76
CA VAL A 39 -2.46 -1.94 2.69
C VAL A 39 -3.94 -1.82 2.35
N CYS A 40 -4.61 -2.96 2.24
CA CYS A 40 -6.03 -3.01 1.91
C CYS A 40 -6.87 -2.39 3.03
N TYR A 41 -7.84 -1.56 2.66
CA TYR A 41 -8.74 -0.95 3.64
C TYR A 41 -9.65 -1.97 4.35
N ILE A 42 -10.06 -3.04 3.67
CA ILE A 42 -11.00 -4.05 4.18
C ILE A 42 -10.27 -5.10 5.01
N THR A 43 -9.34 -5.84 4.42
CA THR A 43 -8.66 -6.96 5.09
C THR A 43 -7.49 -6.53 5.98
N LYS A 44 -7.03 -5.28 5.85
CA LYS A 44 -5.80 -4.78 6.49
C LYS A 44 -4.53 -5.53 6.11
N GLU A 45 -4.58 -6.33 5.05
CA GLU A 45 -3.44 -7.05 4.52
C GLU A 45 -2.65 -6.22 3.51
N LEU A 46 -1.38 -6.58 3.33
CA LEU A 46 -0.51 -6.00 2.31
C LEU A 46 -1.06 -6.29 0.90
N MET A 47 -0.95 -5.31 0.02
CA MET A 47 -1.21 -5.42 -1.41
C MET A 47 0.15 -5.52 -2.12
N ASP A 48 0.41 -6.69 -2.68
CA ASP A 48 1.66 -7.07 -3.35
C ASP A 48 1.37 -7.85 -4.65
N THR A 49 2.35 -8.56 -5.18
CA THR A 49 2.20 -9.38 -6.40
C THR A 49 1.21 -10.53 -6.26
N GLU A 50 1.08 -11.10 -5.05
CA GLU A 50 0.13 -12.20 -4.79
C GLU A 50 -1.26 -11.67 -4.45
N ASN A 51 -1.34 -10.48 -3.87
CA ASN A 51 -2.58 -9.80 -3.52
C ASN A 51 -2.69 -8.43 -4.21
N PRO A 52 -2.75 -8.39 -5.56
CA PRO A 52 -2.62 -7.13 -6.29
C PRO A 52 -3.81 -6.20 -6.04
N PRO A 53 -3.56 -4.87 -6.12
CA PRO A 53 -4.61 -3.88 -6.02
C PRO A 53 -5.55 -3.91 -7.24
N GLN A 54 -6.85 -3.81 -6.98
CA GLN A 54 -7.92 -3.70 -7.97
C GLN A 54 -8.75 -2.44 -7.71
N VAL A 55 -9.10 -1.76 -8.79
CA VAL A 55 -9.79 -0.48 -8.80
C VAL A 55 -11.26 -0.70 -9.17
N LEU A 56 -12.15 -0.14 -8.36
CA LEU A 56 -13.58 -0.07 -8.65
C LEU A 56 -13.89 1.08 -9.62
N PRO A 57 -15.05 1.09 -10.30
CA PRO A 57 -15.45 2.17 -11.21
C PRO A 57 -15.49 3.57 -10.58
N ASN A 58 -15.59 3.68 -9.26
CA ASN A 58 -15.53 4.95 -8.51
C ASN A 58 -14.10 5.41 -8.18
N GLY A 59 -13.06 4.69 -8.62
CA GLY A 59 -11.66 5.02 -8.40
C GLY A 59 -11.08 4.52 -7.07
N TYR A 60 -11.85 3.84 -6.22
CA TYR A 60 -11.32 3.26 -4.99
C TYR A 60 -10.61 1.93 -5.22
N VAL A 61 -9.53 1.72 -4.47
CA VAL A 61 -8.64 0.56 -4.61
C VAL A 61 -8.74 -0.36 -3.41
N TYR A 62 -8.89 -1.66 -3.67
CA TYR A 62 -8.86 -2.71 -2.66
C TYR A 62 -8.06 -3.91 -3.17
N SER A 63 -7.69 -4.81 -2.26
CA SER A 63 -6.95 -6.00 -2.63
C SER A 63 -7.82 -7.04 -3.33
N THR A 64 -7.20 -7.84 -4.20
CA THR A 64 -7.88 -8.91 -4.91
C THR A 64 -8.55 -9.92 -3.97
N LYS A 65 -7.88 -10.31 -2.88
CA LYS A 65 -8.44 -11.21 -1.87
C LYS A 65 -9.73 -10.62 -1.25
N ALA A 66 -9.69 -9.34 -0.85
CA ALA A 66 -10.84 -8.68 -0.23
C ALA A 66 -12.06 -8.63 -1.17
N LEU A 67 -11.83 -8.30 -2.44
CA LEU A 67 -12.90 -8.20 -3.43
C LEU A 67 -13.48 -9.58 -3.78
N LYS A 68 -12.63 -10.60 -3.86
CA LYS A 68 -13.07 -11.98 -4.12
C LYS A 68 -13.93 -12.52 -2.98
N GLU A 69 -13.49 -12.36 -1.73
CA GLU A 69 -14.28 -12.77 -0.56
C GLU A 69 -15.62 -12.04 -0.47
N MET A 70 -15.64 -10.75 -0.83
CA MET A 70 -16.86 -9.96 -0.87
C MET A 70 -17.82 -10.45 -1.95
N ALA A 71 -17.30 -10.73 -3.15
CA ALA A 71 -18.09 -11.27 -4.25
C ALA A 71 -18.66 -12.65 -3.91
N GLU A 72 -17.88 -13.54 -3.30
CA GLU A 72 -18.34 -14.88 -2.87
C GLU A 72 -19.51 -14.79 -1.88
N LYS A 73 -19.47 -13.84 -0.95
CA LYS A 73 -20.53 -13.64 0.07
C LYS A 73 -21.79 -12.97 -0.50
N ASN A 74 -21.65 -12.16 -1.54
CA ASN A 74 -22.72 -11.30 -2.08
C ASN A 74 -23.16 -11.69 -3.50
N ASN A 75 -23.10 -12.99 -3.85
CA ASN A 75 -23.54 -13.51 -5.15
C ASN A 75 -22.88 -12.79 -6.36
N GLY A 76 -21.58 -12.53 -6.29
CA GLY A 76 -20.79 -11.90 -7.35
C GLY A 76 -20.80 -10.36 -7.33
N LYS A 77 -21.50 -9.74 -6.38
CA LYS A 77 -21.56 -8.28 -6.23
C LYS A 77 -20.55 -7.77 -5.22
N ILE A 78 -19.97 -6.62 -5.52
CA ILE A 78 -19.00 -5.94 -4.66
C ILE A 78 -19.59 -4.59 -4.27
N THR A 79 -19.55 -4.31 -2.97
CA THR A 79 -20.03 -3.05 -2.42
C THR A 79 -18.86 -2.27 -1.85
N CYS A 80 -18.61 -1.08 -2.40
CA CYS A 80 -17.60 -0.18 -1.87
C CYS A 80 -18.00 0.30 -0.46
N PRO A 81 -17.21 0.02 0.60
CA PRO A 81 -17.55 0.44 1.96
C PRO A 81 -17.49 1.96 2.18
N ARG A 82 -16.86 2.72 1.27
CA ARG A 82 -16.69 4.17 1.40
C ARG A 82 -17.78 4.98 0.72
N THR A 83 -18.34 4.47 -0.38
CA THR A 83 -19.31 5.20 -1.21
C THR A 83 -20.66 4.49 -1.32
N GLY A 84 -20.74 3.21 -0.92
CA GLY A 84 -21.91 2.38 -1.13
C GLY A 84 -22.12 1.92 -2.57
N LEU A 85 -21.22 2.25 -3.50
CA LEU A 85 -21.32 1.80 -4.90
C LEU A 85 -21.32 0.26 -4.96
N VAL A 86 -22.30 -0.30 -5.66
CA VAL A 86 -22.37 -1.74 -5.96
C VAL A 86 -21.96 -1.96 -7.41
N CYS A 87 -20.95 -2.80 -7.65
CA CYS A 87 -20.49 -3.19 -8.99
C CYS A 87 -20.26 -4.69 -9.08
N SER A 88 -20.14 -5.21 -10.29
CA SER A 88 -19.83 -6.62 -10.53
C SER A 88 -18.31 -6.83 -10.49
N TYR A 89 -17.87 -8.07 -10.24
CA TYR A 89 -16.45 -8.40 -10.30
C TYR A 89 -15.82 -8.14 -11.69
N SER A 90 -16.62 -8.23 -12.76
CA SER A 90 -16.21 -7.93 -14.13
C SER A 90 -15.80 -6.47 -14.37
N ASP A 91 -16.29 -5.56 -13.54
CA ASP A 91 -16.11 -4.11 -13.72
C ASP A 91 -14.80 -3.61 -13.07
N LEU A 92 -14.08 -4.50 -12.40
CA LEU A 92 -12.84 -4.20 -11.71
C LEU A 92 -11.66 -4.17 -12.67
N VAL A 93 -10.73 -3.23 -12.44
CA VAL A 93 -9.50 -3.09 -13.22
C VAL A 93 -8.29 -3.31 -12.31
N LYS A 94 -7.31 -4.10 -12.75
CA LYS A 94 -6.05 -4.26 -12.02
C LYS A 94 -5.23 -2.98 -12.06
N ALA A 95 -4.77 -2.51 -10.90
CA ALA A 95 -3.81 -1.41 -10.81
C ALA A 95 -2.38 -1.95 -10.78
N TYR A 96 -1.49 -1.27 -11.50
CA TYR A 96 -0.05 -1.52 -11.47
C TYR A 96 0.63 -0.31 -10.84
N ILE A 97 1.48 -0.56 -9.86
CA ILE A 97 2.10 0.47 -9.03
C ILE A 97 3.59 0.17 -9.04
N SER A 98 4.38 1.13 -9.51
CA SER A 98 5.83 1.03 -9.70
C SER A 98 6.59 1.85 -8.66
#